data_AF-A0A6M0H075-F1
#
_entry.id   AF-A0A6M0H075-F1
#
_cell.length_a   1.000
_cell.length_b   1.000
_cell.length_c   1.000
_cell.angle_alpha   90.00
_cell.angle_beta   90.00
_cell.angle_gamma   90.00
#
_symmetry.space_group_name_H-M   'P 1'
#
loop_
_entity.id
_entity.type
_entity.pdbx_description
1 polymer ?
#
loop_
_entity_poly.entity_id
_entity_poly.type
_entity_poly.pdbx_seq_one_letter_code
_entity_poly.pdbx_strand_id
1 'polypeptide(L)'
;MNKNFKRGLAAFIIANSVLTTANIGVLNNNVFATERYAVESREIIEKDYNSIIDECVNGGLHHLINKDSGVWYSKDFSDWEALTVSSFNKEIPSSYVENLAKKIETKDSSLFGKDGKFKGVTDCERTIIGLVSAGKDPRNFAGYNLIEDLCERNLGIEQDIFSKMFGLIALDCGNFEIPSGSKFTRYDLVDGIVEKKLKSGGWSWGDTIDVDTTAMAISALAPYYNEDYDAKEAIDDALIALSKIQGKTTGEFTSTWTPNGSSESLAQVIIALCSIGKDPANCNEFIKDNGKNLLDLLLEYKTTDGGFEHDKKNSDQLNGFATEQAFRALSAYKQFKSGKVGSIYFVKDFN
;
A
#
# COMPACT_ATOMS: atom_id res chain seq x y z
N MET A 1 -2.17 -16.80 30.97
CA MET A 1 -3.00 -17.69 30.12
C MET A 1 -2.76 -17.24 28.69
N ASN A 2 -2.06 -18.06 27.89
CA ASN A 2 -1.31 -17.63 26.70
C ASN A 2 -2.23 -17.13 25.57
N LYS A 3 -2.06 -15.86 25.15
CA LYS A 3 -2.75 -15.26 23.97
C LYS A 3 -2.58 -16.13 22.70
N ASN A 4 -1.44 -16.82 22.58
CA ASN A 4 -1.11 -17.68 21.44
C ASN A 4 -2.02 -18.91 21.26
N PHE A 5 -2.78 -19.33 22.29
CA PHE A 5 -3.65 -20.51 22.18
C PHE A 5 -5.03 -20.21 21.59
N LYS A 6 -5.43 -18.93 21.49
CA LYS A 6 -6.72 -18.52 20.92
C LYS A 6 -6.68 -18.26 19.41
N ARG A 7 -5.50 -18.10 18.82
CA ARG A 7 -5.33 -17.73 17.40
C ARG A 7 -5.42 -18.91 16.42
N GLY A 8 -5.41 -20.16 16.91
CA GLY A 8 -5.43 -21.37 16.08
C GLY A 8 -6.79 -21.98 15.74
N LEU A 9 -7.93 -21.32 16.03
CA LEU A 9 -9.26 -21.95 15.93
C LEU A 9 -10.28 -21.23 15.03
N ALA A 10 -9.85 -20.31 14.16
CA ALA A 10 -10.74 -19.53 13.29
C ALA A 10 -10.55 -19.86 11.80
N ALA A 11 -10.50 -21.14 11.42
CA ALA A 11 -10.55 -21.53 10.01
C ALA A 11 -11.02 -22.98 9.86
N PHE A 12 -12.33 -23.25 10.03
CA PHE A 12 -12.97 -24.45 9.47
C PHE A 12 -14.49 -24.44 9.69
N ILE A 13 -15.29 -23.90 8.76
CA ILE A 13 -16.60 -24.46 8.35
C ILE A 13 -16.86 -24.09 6.88
N ILE A 14 -16.76 -25.09 5.99
CA ILE A 14 -17.16 -25.02 4.58
C ILE A 14 -18.48 -25.78 4.40
N ALA A 15 -19.37 -25.17 3.60
CA ALA A 15 -20.42 -25.72 2.72
C ALA A 15 -21.60 -26.55 3.27
N ASN A 16 -22.81 -26.08 2.93
CA ASN A 16 -23.73 -26.67 1.94
C ASN A 16 -25.20 -26.42 2.34
N SER A 17 -25.97 -25.73 1.50
CA SER A 17 -27.35 -26.15 1.26
C SER A 17 -27.78 -25.82 -0.17
N VAL A 18 -28.09 -26.90 -0.87
CA VAL A 18 -28.62 -26.98 -2.22
C VAL A 18 -30.14 -26.75 -2.18
N LEU A 19 -30.62 -26.14 -3.27
CA LEU A 19 -32.01 -26.01 -3.74
C LEU A 19 -33.10 -26.89 -3.10
N THR A 20 -34.24 -26.24 -2.82
CA THR A 20 -35.57 -26.83 -3.05
C THR A 20 -36.49 -25.83 -3.73
N THR A 21 -37.02 -26.22 -4.88
CA THR A 21 -38.04 -25.54 -5.68
C THR A 21 -39.42 -25.67 -5.03
N ALA A 22 -40.24 -24.62 -5.14
CA ALA A 22 -41.70 -24.75 -5.08
C ALA A 22 -42.37 -23.67 -5.94
N ASN A 23 -42.87 -24.11 -7.09
CA ASN A 23 -43.80 -23.40 -7.95
C ASN A 23 -45.05 -22.99 -7.16
N ILE A 24 -45.42 -21.71 -7.18
CA ILE A 24 -46.79 -21.27 -6.89
C ILE A 24 -47.27 -20.36 -8.02
N GLY A 25 -48.07 -20.99 -8.88
CA GLY A 25 -49.30 -20.48 -9.49
C GLY A 25 -49.38 -19.01 -9.91
N VAL A 26 -49.26 -18.78 -11.21
CA VAL A 26 -49.95 -17.70 -11.93
C VAL A 26 -51.47 -17.92 -11.80
N LEU A 27 -52.20 -16.90 -11.30
CA LEU A 27 -53.50 -16.42 -11.82
C LEU A 27 -54.14 -15.45 -10.80
N ASN A 28 -54.10 -14.14 -11.09
CA ASN A 28 -55.31 -13.34 -11.19
C ASN A 28 -54.98 -11.89 -11.61
N ASN A 29 -55.46 -11.54 -12.80
CA ASN A 29 -55.61 -10.17 -13.26
C ASN A 29 -56.59 -9.44 -12.34
N ASN A 30 -56.21 -8.27 -11.81
CA ASN A 30 -57.04 -7.07 -11.80
C ASN A 30 -56.26 -5.85 -11.26
N VAL A 31 -56.03 -4.90 -12.16
CA VAL A 31 -56.09 -3.44 -11.97
C VAL A 31 -55.39 -2.87 -10.73
N PHE A 32 -54.11 -2.54 -10.90
CA PHE A 32 -53.51 -1.36 -10.27
C PHE A 32 -52.74 -0.58 -11.33
N ALA A 33 -53.19 0.66 -11.57
CA ALA A 33 -52.46 1.63 -12.36
C ALA A 33 -51.18 1.99 -11.60
N THR A 34 -50.04 1.43 -12.01
CA THR A 34 -48.73 1.90 -11.59
C THR A 34 -48.20 2.84 -12.65
N GLU A 35 -48.11 4.12 -12.32
CA GLU A 35 -47.23 5.06 -13.01
C GLU A 35 -45.84 4.41 -13.10
N ARG A 36 -45.44 4.04 -14.32
CA ARG A 36 -44.06 3.65 -14.58
C ARG A 36 -43.21 4.91 -14.46
N TYR A 37 -42.59 5.10 -13.31
CA TYR A 37 -41.34 5.83 -13.27
C TYR A 37 -40.37 5.04 -14.14
N ALA A 38 -40.17 5.49 -15.38
CA ALA A 38 -39.03 5.09 -16.17
C ALA A 38 -37.79 5.60 -15.41
N VAL A 39 -37.20 4.74 -14.59
CA VAL A 39 -35.80 4.90 -14.21
C VAL A 39 -35.05 4.67 -15.51
N GLU A 40 -34.71 5.74 -16.22
CA GLU A 40 -33.67 5.69 -17.23
C GLU A 40 -32.44 5.11 -16.53
N SER A 41 -32.15 3.84 -16.79
CA SER A 41 -30.85 3.27 -16.49
C SER A 41 -29.85 4.02 -17.37
N ARG A 42 -29.32 5.13 -16.86
CA ARG A 42 -28.11 5.71 -17.43
C ARG A 42 -27.05 4.62 -17.35
N GLU A 43 -26.64 4.13 -18.51
CA GLU A 43 -25.45 3.31 -18.64
C GLU A 43 -24.32 4.12 -18.02
N ILE A 44 -23.86 3.73 -16.83
CA ILE A 44 -22.68 4.32 -16.22
C ILE A 44 -21.54 3.82 -17.08
N ILE A 45 -21.03 4.68 -17.97
CA ILE A 45 -19.81 4.40 -18.70
C ILE A 45 -18.71 4.32 -17.65
N GLU A 46 -18.31 3.09 -17.30
CA GLU A 46 -17.19 2.86 -16.39
C GLU A 46 -15.95 3.48 -17.04
N LYS A 47 -15.30 4.39 -16.32
CA LYS A 47 -14.09 5.06 -16.81
C LYS A 47 -13.01 4.01 -17.00
N ASP A 48 -12.44 3.94 -18.21
CA ASP A 48 -11.34 3.02 -18.51
C ASP A 48 -10.03 3.51 -17.88
N TYR A 49 -9.89 3.26 -16.57
CA TYR A 49 -8.66 3.59 -15.84
C TYR A 49 -7.46 2.81 -16.37
N ASN A 50 -7.63 1.60 -16.92
CA ASN A 50 -6.50 0.81 -17.43
C ASN A 50 -5.82 1.52 -18.60
N SER A 51 -6.60 2.01 -19.58
CA SER A 51 -6.03 2.77 -20.69
C SER A 51 -5.39 4.08 -20.22
N ILE A 52 -6.00 4.78 -19.26
CA ILE A 52 -5.44 6.04 -18.72
C ILE A 52 -4.12 5.76 -17.99
N ILE A 53 -4.06 4.68 -17.21
CA ILE A 53 -2.85 4.26 -16.49
C ILE A 53 -1.75 3.88 -17.48
N ASP A 54 -2.08 3.13 -18.54
CA ASP A 54 -1.10 2.74 -19.56
C ASP A 54 -0.51 3.96 -20.28
N GLU A 55 -1.31 4.99 -20.54
CA GLU A 55 -0.81 6.27 -21.07
C GLU A 55 0.14 6.96 -20.09
N CYS A 56 -0.23 7.04 -18.81
CA CYS A 56 0.62 7.64 -17.77
C CYS A 56 1.96 6.89 -17.65
N VAL A 57 1.91 5.55 -17.68
CA VAL A 57 3.08 4.67 -17.55
C VAL A 57 4.00 4.77 -18.76
N ASN A 58 3.46 4.83 -19.98
CA ASN A 58 4.26 4.90 -21.19
C ASN A 58 5.08 6.20 -21.32
N GLY A 59 4.73 7.26 -20.56
CA GLY A 59 5.49 8.50 -20.44
C GLY A 59 6.26 8.61 -19.12
N GLY A 60 5.57 8.86 -18.00
CA GLY A 60 6.21 9.26 -16.75
C GLY A 60 7.07 8.20 -16.09
N LEU A 61 6.78 6.90 -16.30
CA LEU A 61 7.63 5.82 -15.75
C LEU A 61 9.00 5.79 -16.44
N HIS A 62 9.09 6.19 -17.71
CA HIS A 62 10.38 6.34 -18.39
C HIS A 62 11.25 7.40 -17.71
N HIS A 63 10.65 8.53 -17.33
CA HIS A 63 11.36 9.59 -16.63
C HIS A 63 11.82 9.17 -15.23
N LEU A 64 11.01 8.36 -14.53
CA LEU A 64 11.38 7.78 -13.23
C LEU A 64 12.61 6.85 -13.36
N ILE A 65 12.61 5.99 -14.37
CA ILE A 65 13.69 5.03 -14.63
C ILE A 65 14.99 5.73 -15.02
N ASN A 66 14.91 6.71 -15.92
CA ASN A 66 16.08 7.36 -16.50
C ASN A 66 16.57 8.59 -15.72
N LYS A 67 15.79 9.08 -14.74
CA LYS A 67 16.12 10.26 -13.93
C LYS A 67 16.42 11.52 -14.76
N ASP A 68 15.77 11.64 -15.91
CA ASP A 68 16.12 12.62 -16.96
C ASP A 68 15.35 13.95 -16.90
N SER A 69 14.36 14.09 -16.00
CA SER A 69 13.53 15.30 -15.88
C SER A 69 14.05 16.34 -14.87
N GLY A 70 15.16 16.10 -14.16
CA GLY A 70 15.80 17.08 -13.26
C GLY A 70 15.01 17.48 -11.98
N VAL A 71 13.77 17.02 -11.85
CA VAL A 71 12.82 17.27 -10.75
C VAL A 71 12.73 16.11 -9.75
N TRP A 72 13.55 15.07 -9.96
CA TRP A 72 13.66 13.94 -9.05
C TRP A 72 14.41 14.34 -7.78
N TYR A 73 13.86 13.94 -6.63
CA TYR A 73 14.43 14.24 -5.30
C TYR A 73 15.88 13.74 -5.15
N SER A 74 16.23 12.67 -5.85
CA SER A 74 17.56 12.06 -5.84
C SER A 74 18.00 11.70 -7.26
N LYS A 75 19.29 11.96 -7.54
CA LYS A 75 19.97 11.44 -8.74
C LYS A 75 20.12 9.92 -8.70
N ASP A 76 20.27 9.37 -7.50
CA ASP A 76 20.34 7.92 -7.31
C ASP A 76 18.93 7.33 -7.35
N PHE A 77 18.82 6.17 -8.00
CA PHE A 77 17.64 5.33 -7.99
C PHE A 77 17.46 4.70 -6.59
N SER A 78 16.25 4.74 -6.04
CA SER A 78 15.93 4.37 -4.66
C SER A 78 15.21 3.03 -4.54
N ASP A 79 15.12 2.51 -3.32
CA ASP A 79 14.47 1.23 -3.03
C ASP A 79 12.97 1.25 -3.35
N TRP A 80 12.30 2.39 -3.11
CA TRP A 80 10.89 2.58 -3.46
C TRP A 80 10.67 2.61 -4.96
N GLU A 81 11.59 3.22 -5.70
CA GLU A 81 11.54 3.23 -7.17
C GLU A 81 11.78 1.83 -7.73
N ALA A 82 12.62 1.00 -7.08
CA ALA A 82 12.77 -0.40 -7.45
C ALA A 82 11.46 -1.18 -7.27
N LEU A 83 10.78 -1.02 -6.14
CA LEU A 83 9.45 -1.59 -5.91
C LEU A 83 8.46 -1.13 -6.99
N THR A 84 8.35 0.17 -7.22
CA THR A 84 7.39 0.73 -8.17
C THR A 84 7.68 0.28 -9.61
N VAL A 85 8.92 0.34 -10.08
CA VAL A 85 9.30 -0.08 -11.44
C VAL A 85 9.08 -1.58 -11.64
N SER A 86 9.52 -2.43 -10.68
CA SER A 86 9.33 -3.88 -10.77
C SER A 86 7.85 -4.27 -10.77
N SER A 87 7.00 -3.52 -10.06
CA SER A 87 5.56 -3.78 -10.00
C SER A 87 4.85 -3.62 -11.35
N PHE A 88 5.45 -2.88 -12.30
CA PHE A 88 5.00 -2.77 -13.69
C PHE A 88 5.65 -3.82 -14.62
N ASN A 89 6.37 -4.80 -14.08
CA ASN A 89 7.21 -5.75 -14.84
C ASN A 89 8.24 -5.06 -15.73
N LYS A 90 8.77 -3.90 -15.29
CA LYS A 90 9.84 -3.19 -15.98
C LYS A 90 11.19 -3.53 -15.34
N GLU A 91 12.24 -3.43 -16.14
CA GLU A 91 13.60 -3.67 -15.66
C GLU A 91 14.07 -2.53 -14.75
N ILE A 92 14.56 -2.89 -13.58
CA ILE A 92 15.21 -1.95 -12.66
C ILE A 92 16.62 -1.65 -13.20
N PRO A 93 17.07 -0.38 -13.24
CA PRO A 93 18.42 -0.04 -13.68
C PRO A 93 19.50 -0.85 -12.95
N SER A 94 20.43 -1.47 -13.69
CA SER A 94 21.49 -2.30 -13.09
C SER A 94 22.34 -1.52 -12.09
N SER A 95 22.50 -0.21 -12.33
CA SER A 95 23.20 0.74 -11.45
C SER A 95 22.64 0.76 -10.02
N TYR A 96 21.35 0.50 -9.82
CA TYR A 96 20.77 0.39 -8.47
C TYR A 96 21.42 -0.76 -7.69
N VAL A 97 21.39 -1.97 -8.25
CA VAL A 97 21.96 -3.18 -7.63
C VAL A 97 23.48 -3.05 -7.49
N GLU A 98 24.17 -2.57 -8.53
CA GLU A 98 25.64 -2.40 -8.52
C GLU A 98 26.10 -1.40 -7.45
N ASN A 99 25.42 -0.25 -7.34
CA ASN A 99 25.75 0.76 -6.33
C ASN A 99 25.46 0.27 -4.92
N LEU A 100 24.34 -0.44 -4.73
CA LEU A 100 23.98 -1.02 -3.43
C LEU A 100 24.97 -2.12 -3.01
N ALA A 101 25.34 -3.02 -3.93
CA ALA A 101 26.36 -4.04 -3.69
C ALA A 101 27.67 -3.40 -3.27
N LYS A 102 28.15 -2.39 -4.02
CA LYS A 102 29.36 -1.66 -3.68
C LYS A 102 29.29 -1.04 -2.28
N LYS A 103 28.18 -0.36 -1.94
CA LYS A 103 27.99 0.24 -0.59
C LYS A 103 28.02 -0.81 0.52
N ILE A 104 27.50 -2.02 0.27
CA ILE A 104 27.49 -3.12 1.25
C ILE A 104 28.86 -3.76 1.39
N GLU A 105 29.55 -4.05 0.29
CA GLU A 105 30.90 -4.61 0.27
C GLU A 105 31.90 -3.68 0.98
N THR A 106 31.80 -2.38 0.75
CA THR A 106 32.70 -1.38 1.35
C THR A 106 32.28 -0.91 2.73
N LYS A 107 31.16 -1.43 3.26
CA LYS A 107 30.56 -0.97 4.53
C LYS A 107 30.43 0.56 4.57
N ASP A 108 29.89 1.12 3.49
CA ASP A 108 29.78 2.56 3.30
C ASP A 108 29.02 3.22 4.46
N SER A 109 29.59 4.28 5.03
CA SER A 109 29.04 4.99 6.19
C SER A 109 27.65 5.62 5.98
N SER A 110 27.20 5.74 4.72
CA SER A 110 25.82 6.11 4.41
C SER A 110 24.81 5.03 4.80
N LEU A 111 25.22 3.76 4.87
CA LEU A 111 24.38 2.63 5.27
C LEU A 111 24.83 2.00 6.60
N PHE A 112 26.12 1.90 6.86
CA PHE A 112 26.67 1.12 7.98
C PHE A 112 27.13 1.98 9.16
N GLY A 113 26.88 1.46 10.36
CA GLY A 113 27.44 1.93 11.61
C GLY A 113 28.84 1.37 11.88
N LYS A 114 29.47 1.83 12.98
CA LYS A 114 30.80 1.38 13.39
C LYS A 114 30.86 -0.09 13.83
N ASP A 115 29.71 -0.67 14.16
CA ASP A 115 29.51 -2.06 14.54
C ASP A 115 29.38 -3.00 13.33
N GLY A 116 29.47 -2.47 12.10
CA GLY A 116 29.39 -3.27 10.87
C GLY A 116 27.98 -3.67 10.47
N LYS A 117 26.96 -3.11 11.13
CA LYS A 117 25.53 -3.29 10.85
C LYS A 117 24.92 -2.08 10.18
N PHE A 118 23.75 -2.23 9.56
CA PHE A 118 23.01 -1.07 9.04
C PHE A 118 22.71 -0.08 10.18
N LYS A 119 23.03 1.20 10.00
CA LYS A 119 22.82 2.21 11.05
C LYS A 119 21.33 2.52 11.26
N GLY A 120 20.55 2.54 10.18
CA GLY A 120 19.12 2.84 10.19
C GLY A 120 18.30 1.57 10.16
N VAL A 121 17.29 1.48 11.02
CA VAL A 121 16.32 0.36 11.02
C VAL A 121 15.53 0.39 9.70
N THR A 122 14.90 1.51 9.40
CA THR A 122 14.19 1.72 8.12
C THR A 122 15.09 1.59 6.90
N ASP A 123 16.38 1.94 7.00
CA ASP A 123 17.33 1.72 5.90
C ASP A 123 17.53 0.23 5.61
N CYS A 124 17.66 -0.61 6.65
CA CYS A 124 17.73 -2.06 6.49
C CYS A 124 16.44 -2.60 5.84
N GLU A 125 15.29 -2.19 6.37
CA GLU A 125 13.96 -2.65 5.94
C GLU A 125 13.66 -2.29 4.48
N ARG A 126 13.85 -1.03 4.10
CA ARG A 126 13.63 -0.59 2.71
C ARG A 126 14.63 -1.23 1.74
N THR A 127 15.87 -1.47 2.18
CA THR A 127 16.87 -2.15 1.35
C THR A 127 16.45 -3.60 1.06
N ILE A 128 15.90 -4.32 2.05
CA ILE A 128 15.34 -5.66 1.85
C ILE A 128 14.23 -5.63 0.80
N ILE A 129 13.26 -4.72 0.94
CA ILE A 129 12.14 -4.58 -0.01
C ILE A 129 12.66 -4.28 -1.43
N GLY A 130 13.63 -3.35 -1.55
CA GLY A 130 14.22 -2.97 -2.84
C GLY A 130 15.02 -4.10 -3.50
N LEU A 131 15.79 -4.87 -2.74
CA LEU A 131 16.53 -6.05 -3.24
C LEU A 131 15.59 -7.14 -3.74
N VAL A 132 14.56 -7.44 -2.97
CA VAL A 132 13.53 -8.41 -3.35
C VAL A 132 12.82 -7.97 -4.63
N SER A 133 12.48 -6.68 -4.74
CA SER A 133 11.92 -6.06 -5.95
C SER A 133 12.85 -6.17 -7.16
N ALA A 134 14.16 -6.07 -6.94
CA ALA A 134 15.20 -6.31 -7.95
C ALA A 134 15.49 -7.80 -8.22
N GLY A 135 14.72 -8.72 -7.64
CA GLY A 135 14.88 -10.15 -7.78
C GLY A 135 16.17 -10.70 -7.15
N LYS A 136 16.75 -9.98 -6.18
CA LYS A 136 17.94 -10.37 -5.41
C LYS A 136 17.54 -10.94 -4.06
N ASP A 137 18.34 -11.88 -3.57
CA ASP A 137 18.11 -12.52 -2.27
C ASP A 137 18.83 -11.74 -1.15
N PRO A 138 18.10 -11.09 -0.22
CA PRO A 138 18.71 -10.31 0.86
C PRO A 138 19.36 -11.17 1.95
N ARG A 139 19.17 -12.49 1.94
CA ARG A 139 19.84 -13.42 2.87
C ARG A 139 21.33 -13.55 2.58
N ASN A 140 21.74 -13.28 1.34
CA ASN A 140 23.14 -13.24 0.94
C ASN A 140 23.33 -12.28 -0.25
N PHE A 141 23.42 -10.99 0.05
CA PHE A 141 23.68 -9.97 -0.96
C PHE A 141 25.01 -9.28 -0.65
N ALA A 142 25.94 -9.30 -1.61
CA ALA A 142 27.26 -8.69 -1.43
C ALA A 142 28.01 -9.20 -0.17
N GLY A 143 27.82 -10.47 0.19
CA GLY A 143 28.41 -11.08 1.39
C GLY A 143 27.77 -10.64 2.71
N TYR A 144 26.58 -10.05 2.68
CA TYR A 144 25.84 -9.59 3.86
C TYR A 144 24.43 -10.17 3.91
N ASN A 145 24.00 -10.56 5.11
CA ASN A 145 22.66 -11.08 5.38
C ASN A 145 21.80 -9.99 6.03
N LEU A 146 20.97 -9.32 5.23
CA LEU A 146 20.11 -8.23 5.74
C LEU A 146 18.96 -8.77 6.60
N ILE A 147 18.49 -10.00 6.34
CA ILE A 147 17.43 -10.62 7.15
C ILE A 147 17.93 -10.92 8.56
N GLU A 148 19.15 -11.41 8.69
CA GLU A 148 19.79 -11.61 9.99
C GLU A 148 20.04 -10.28 10.71
N ASP A 149 20.56 -9.26 10.03
CA ASP A 149 20.69 -7.91 10.62
C ASP A 149 19.33 -7.41 11.15
N LEU A 150 18.27 -7.52 10.35
CA LEU A 150 16.91 -7.15 10.75
C LEU A 150 16.44 -7.94 11.98
N CYS A 151 16.63 -9.26 12.00
CA CYS A 151 16.15 -10.14 13.06
C CYS A 151 16.96 -10.04 14.37
N GLU A 152 18.19 -9.54 14.32
CA GLU A 152 19.00 -9.24 15.51
C GLU A 152 18.56 -7.92 16.19
N ARG A 153 17.82 -7.07 15.49
CA ARG A 153 17.21 -5.86 16.06
C ARG A 153 16.05 -6.25 16.98
N ASN A 154 15.81 -5.44 17.99
CA ASN A 154 14.72 -5.69 18.94
C ASN A 154 13.42 -5.01 18.48
N LEU A 155 12.94 -5.37 17.28
CA LEU A 155 11.76 -4.75 16.66
C LEU A 155 10.48 -4.96 17.48
N GLY A 156 10.43 -6.00 18.32
CA GLY A 156 9.31 -6.24 19.24
C GLY A 156 9.09 -5.09 20.22
N ILE A 157 10.16 -4.52 20.81
CA ILE A 157 10.03 -3.41 21.78
C ILE A 157 10.27 -2.02 21.18
N GLU A 158 10.66 -1.94 19.89
CA GLU A 158 10.87 -0.68 19.19
C GLU A 158 9.62 0.20 19.28
N GLN A 159 9.77 1.48 19.61
CA GLN A 159 8.66 2.39 19.80
C GLN A 159 8.30 3.15 18.54
N ASP A 160 9.22 3.22 17.58
CA ASP A 160 8.93 3.78 16.28
C ASP A 160 7.95 2.89 15.49
N ILE A 161 6.80 3.46 15.11
CA ILE A 161 5.77 2.74 14.35
C ILE A 161 6.25 2.39 12.95
N PHE A 162 7.07 3.25 12.33
CA PHE A 162 7.57 3.02 10.98
C PHE A 162 8.50 1.81 10.94
N SER A 163 9.40 1.67 11.90
CA SER A 163 10.23 0.47 12.08
C SER A 163 9.38 -0.80 12.23
N LYS A 164 8.24 -0.76 12.95
CA LYS A 164 7.37 -1.94 13.02
C LYS A 164 6.70 -2.26 11.68
N MET A 165 6.14 -1.24 11.01
CA MET A 165 5.43 -1.41 9.73
C MET A 165 6.39 -1.91 8.65
N PHE A 166 7.53 -1.25 8.47
CA PHE A 166 8.50 -1.63 7.45
C PHE A 166 9.27 -2.90 7.80
N GLY A 167 9.50 -3.19 9.08
CA GLY A 167 10.02 -4.49 9.52
C GLY A 167 9.10 -5.64 9.17
N LEU A 168 7.79 -5.49 9.42
CA LEU A 168 6.78 -6.47 9.03
C LEU A 168 6.73 -6.65 7.52
N ILE A 169 6.67 -5.54 6.76
CA ILE A 169 6.70 -5.57 5.30
C ILE A 169 7.98 -6.22 4.77
N ALA A 170 9.15 -5.93 5.34
CA ALA A 170 10.43 -6.49 4.90
C ALA A 170 10.50 -8.01 5.11
N LEU A 171 9.89 -8.54 6.17
CA LEU A 171 9.78 -9.97 6.41
C LEU A 171 8.77 -10.62 5.46
N ASP A 172 7.64 -9.96 5.22
CA ASP A 172 6.54 -10.51 4.44
C ASP A 172 6.77 -10.41 2.93
N CYS A 173 7.51 -9.40 2.46
CA CYS A 173 7.75 -9.18 1.02
C CYS A 173 8.44 -10.37 0.33
N GLY A 174 9.23 -11.11 1.12
CA GLY A 174 9.99 -12.30 0.74
C GLY A 174 9.48 -13.62 1.31
N ASN A 175 8.45 -13.55 2.17
CA ASN A 175 8.08 -14.60 3.14
C ASN A 175 9.29 -15.15 3.92
N PHE A 176 10.14 -14.26 4.43
CA PHE A 176 11.38 -14.66 5.12
C PHE A 176 11.09 -15.27 6.49
N GLU A 177 11.86 -16.31 6.83
CA GLU A 177 11.82 -16.91 8.15
C GLU A 177 12.53 -16.02 9.18
N ILE A 178 11.94 -15.94 10.37
CA ILE A 178 12.59 -15.35 11.54
C ILE A 178 13.39 -16.46 12.24
N PRO A 179 14.71 -16.32 12.42
CA PRO A 179 15.53 -17.32 13.07
C PRO A 179 15.04 -17.72 14.47
N SER A 180 15.19 -19.00 14.81
CA SER A 180 14.89 -19.48 16.16
C SER A 180 15.77 -18.76 17.19
N GLY A 181 15.14 -18.16 18.21
CA GLY A 181 15.83 -17.38 19.24
C GLY A 181 15.87 -15.86 19.01
N SER A 182 15.29 -15.37 17.91
CA SER A 182 15.02 -13.94 17.73
C SER A 182 14.15 -13.38 18.84
N LYS A 183 14.35 -12.09 19.14
CA LYS A 183 13.68 -11.39 20.28
C LYS A 183 12.21 -11.05 20.02
N PHE A 184 11.73 -11.31 18.81
CA PHE A 184 10.37 -11.05 18.38
C PHE A 184 9.95 -12.09 17.35
N THR A 185 8.65 -12.22 17.19
CA THR A 185 7.96 -12.96 16.16
C THR A 185 7.27 -12.00 15.21
N ARG A 186 6.84 -12.49 14.05
CA ARG A 186 6.01 -11.75 13.10
C ARG A 186 4.76 -11.16 13.77
N TYR A 187 4.10 -11.94 14.63
CA TYR A 187 2.92 -11.49 15.38
C TYR A 187 3.23 -10.44 16.46
N ASP A 188 4.45 -10.37 17.00
CA ASP A 188 4.82 -9.27 17.89
C ASP A 188 4.85 -7.92 17.15
N LEU A 189 5.15 -7.92 15.84
CA LEU A 189 5.08 -6.73 15.00
C LEU A 189 3.63 -6.38 14.66
N VAL A 190 2.81 -7.38 14.28
CA VAL A 190 1.36 -7.20 14.06
C VAL A 190 0.70 -6.59 15.30
N ASP A 191 0.90 -7.21 16.46
CA ASP A 191 0.37 -6.73 17.74
C ASP A 191 0.89 -5.33 18.07
N GLY A 192 2.20 -5.08 17.88
CA GLY A 192 2.79 -3.78 18.12
C GLY A 192 2.27 -2.66 17.20
N ILE A 193 1.87 -2.97 15.97
CA ILE A 193 1.20 -2.01 15.07
C ILE A 193 -0.23 -1.77 15.57
N VAL A 194 -1.00 -2.84 15.82
CA VAL A 194 -2.39 -2.74 16.30
C VAL A 194 -2.49 -1.95 17.61
N GLU A 195 -1.61 -2.21 18.57
CA GLU A 195 -1.59 -1.54 19.88
C GLU A 195 -1.25 -0.04 19.80
N LYS A 196 -0.57 0.40 18.72
CA LYS A 196 -0.26 1.81 18.47
C LYS A 196 -1.39 2.57 17.76
N LYS A 197 -2.48 1.91 17.39
CA LYS A 197 -3.67 2.59 16.83
C LYS A 197 -4.20 3.61 17.83
N LEU A 198 -4.42 4.84 17.37
CA LEU A 198 -5.03 5.88 18.17
C LEU A 198 -6.49 5.52 18.48
N LYS A 199 -7.01 6.02 19.61
CA LYS A 199 -8.43 5.86 19.97
C LYS A 199 -9.40 6.43 18.93
N SER A 200 -8.92 7.36 18.11
CA SER A 200 -9.67 7.96 17.00
C SER A 200 -9.78 7.04 15.77
N GLY A 201 -9.09 5.89 15.75
CA GLY A 201 -9.25 4.81 14.77
C GLY A 201 -8.11 4.66 13.75
N GLY A 202 -7.16 5.59 13.68
CA GLY A 202 -6.03 5.53 12.74
C GLY A 202 -4.67 5.53 13.44
N TRP A 203 -3.60 5.73 12.66
CA TRP A 203 -2.23 5.83 13.15
C TRP A 203 -1.64 7.21 12.88
N SER A 204 -0.52 7.50 13.53
CA SER A 204 0.21 8.74 13.39
C SER A 204 1.64 8.58 13.88
N TRP A 205 2.48 9.54 13.52
CA TRP A 205 3.76 9.80 14.16
C TRP A 205 3.63 10.68 15.43
N GLY A 206 2.44 11.21 15.69
CA GLY A 206 2.08 11.97 16.90
C GLY A 206 0.69 11.59 17.42
N ASP A 207 -0.08 12.58 17.92
CA ASP A 207 -1.35 12.31 18.62
C ASP A 207 -2.60 12.44 17.74
N THR A 208 -2.46 12.94 16.51
CA THR A 208 -3.58 13.14 15.56
C THR A 208 -3.39 12.24 14.37
N ILE A 209 -4.46 11.59 13.90
CA ILE A 209 -4.41 10.68 12.74
C ILE A 209 -3.69 11.34 11.56
N ASP A 210 -2.70 10.65 11.05
CA ASP A 210 -1.98 10.97 9.83
C ASP A 210 -2.42 10.00 8.73
N VAL A 211 -2.81 10.54 7.57
CA VAL A 211 -3.44 9.75 6.50
C VAL A 211 -2.44 8.75 5.91
N ASP A 212 -1.24 9.21 5.59
CA ASP A 212 -0.16 8.40 5.02
C ASP A 212 0.28 7.29 5.99
N THR A 213 0.47 7.62 7.27
CA THR A 213 0.83 6.64 8.31
C THR A 213 -0.28 5.61 8.49
N THR A 214 -1.54 6.03 8.49
CA THR A 214 -2.70 5.14 8.64
C THR A 214 -2.81 4.18 7.45
N ALA A 215 -2.64 4.69 6.22
CA ALA A 215 -2.67 3.87 5.02
C ALA A 215 -1.48 2.89 4.94
N MET A 216 -0.30 3.29 5.40
CA MET A 216 0.86 2.40 5.51
C MET A 216 0.61 1.28 6.54
N ALA A 217 0.00 1.60 7.69
CA ALA A 217 -0.36 0.60 8.69
C ALA A 217 -1.36 -0.43 8.14
N ILE A 218 -2.37 0.02 7.39
CA ILE A 218 -3.30 -0.89 6.69
C ILE A 218 -2.53 -1.77 5.70
N SER A 219 -1.62 -1.20 4.90
CA SER A 219 -0.83 -1.94 3.92
C SER A 219 0.09 -2.99 4.54
N ALA A 220 0.68 -2.69 5.70
CA ALA A 220 1.50 -3.61 6.48
C ALA A 220 0.67 -4.74 7.12
N LEU A 221 -0.53 -4.42 7.62
CA LEU A 221 -1.43 -5.39 8.24
C LEU A 221 -2.27 -6.18 7.22
N ALA A 222 -2.30 -5.78 5.95
CA ALA A 222 -3.15 -6.37 4.92
C ALA A 222 -3.02 -7.91 4.77
N PRO A 223 -1.81 -8.52 4.83
CA PRO A 223 -1.68 -9.98 4.79
C PRO A 223 -2.44 -10.70 5.91
N TYR A 224 -2.65 -10.03 7.05
CA TYR A 224 -3.29 -10.57 8.24
C TYR A 224 -4.80 -10.25 8.30
N TYR A 225 -5.34 -9.49 7.34
CA TYR A 225 -6.72 -8.99 7.39
C TYR A 225 -7.78 -10.10 7.48
N ASN A 226 -7.51 -11.27 6.88
CA ASN A 226 -8.42 -12.43 6.92
C ASN A 226 -7.97 -13.51 7.92
N GLU A 227 -6.83 -13.32 8.61
CA GLU A 227 -6.20 -14.33 9.47
C GLU A 227 -6.21 -13.94 10.95
N ASP A 228 -6.10 -12.64 11.25
CA ASP A 228 -6.07 -12.10 12.61
C ASP A 228 -7.23 -11.13 12.86
N TYR A 229 -8.04 -11.43 13.88
CA TYR A 229 -9.22 -10.65 14.24
C TYR A 229 -8.87 -9.22 14.68
N ASP A 230 -7.79 -9.04 15.44
CA ASP A 230 -7.41 -7.72 15.97
C ASP A 230 -6.87 -6.84 14.84
N ALA A 231 -6.09 -7.41 13.92
CA ALA A 231 -5.65 -6.72 12.71
C ALA A 231 -6.83 -6.29 11.83
N LYS A 232 -7.82 -7.18 11.65
CA LYS A 232 -9.05 -6.88 10.90
C LYS A 232 -9.83 -5.71 11.51
N GLU A 233 -10.10 -5.77 12.82
CA GLU A 233 -10.83 -4.70 13.53
C GLU A 233 -10.07 -3.38 13.45
N ALA A 234 -8.74 -3.41 13.59
CA ALA A 234 -7.89 -2.23 13.46
C ALA A 234 -7.96 -1.60 12.07
N ILE A 235 -7.91 -2.40 11.01
CA ILE A 235 -8.03 -1.94 9.62
C ILE A 235 -9.43 -1.36 9.36
N ASP A 236 -10.49 -2.04 9.77
CA ASP A 236 -11.86 -1.59 9.53
C ASP A 236 -12.15 -0.23 10.20
N ASP A 237 -11.68 -0.04 11.44
CA ASP A 237 -11.76 1.25 12.14
C ASP A 237 -10.99 2.37 11.42
N ALA A 238 -9.82 2.03 10.87
CA ALA A 238 -8.98 2.98 10.14
C ALA A 238 -9.62 3.44 8.84
N LEU A 239 -10.29 2.54 8.11
CA LEU A 239 -11.06 2.92 6.92
C LEU A 239 -12.19 3.89 7.27
N ILE A 240 -12.89 3.66 8.37
CA ILE A 240 -13.93 4.57 8.87
C ILE A 240 -13.32 5.93 9.22
N ALA A 241 -12.17 5.96 9.89
CA ALA A 241 -11.48 7.19 10.24
C ALA A 241 -11.00 7.96 9.01
N LEU A 242 -10.36 7.29 8.04
CA LEU A 242 -9.92 7.90 6.79
C LEU A 242 -11.10 8.48 6.01
N SER A 243 -12.20 7.73 5.86
CA SER A 243 -13.41 8.22 5.20
C SER A 243 -13.99 9.48 5.86
N LYS A 244 -13.90 9.60 7.19
CA LYS A 244 -14.33 10.81 7.93
C LYS A 244 -13.38 11.99 7.74
N ILE A 245 -12.08 11.74 7.62
CA ILE A 245 -11.06 12.77 7.39
C ILE A 245 -11.16 13.33 5.96
N GLN A 246 -11.52 12.49 4.99
CA GLN A 246 -11.67 12.90 3.60
C GLN A 246 -12.70 14.02 3.46
N GLY A 247 -12.27 15.14 2.88
CA GLY A 247 -13.06 16.35 2.75
C GLY A 247 -14.35 16.13 1.97
N LYS A 248 -15.50 16.50 2.57
CA LYS A 248 -16.83 16.26 2.00
C LYS A 248 -17.05 16.90 0.63
N THR A 249 -16.52 18.11 0.40
CA THR A 249 -16.69 18.84 -0.87
C THR A 249 -15.56 18.58 -1.86
N THR A 250 -14.32 18.55 -1.38
CA THR A 250 -13.13 18.41 -2.25
C THR A 250 -12.82 16.96 -2.59
N GLY A 251 -13.21 16.02 -1.72
CA GLY A 251 -12.75 14.63 -1.76
C GLY A 251 -11.30 14.44 -1.29
N GLU A 252 -10.60 15.51 -0.93
CA GLU A 252 -9.18 15.50 -0.59
C GLU A 252 -8.91 15.14 0.87
N PHE A 253 -7.72 14.62 1.13
CA PHE A 253 -7.21 14.41 2.48
C PHE A 253 -6.39 15.62 2.94
N THR A 254 -7.02 16.53 3.69
CA THR A 254 -6.36 17.77 4.13
C THR A 254 -5.75 17.64 5.53
N SER A 255 -4.60 18.25 5.76
CA SER A 255 -3.97 18.36 7.08
C SER A 255 -3.38 19.76 7.30
N THR A 256 -2.80 20.01 8.47
CA THR A 256 -2.04 21.26 8.72
C THR A 256 -0.81 21.39 7.81
N TRP A 257 -0.28 20.28 7.29
CA TRP A 257 0.88 20.24 6.40
C TRP A 257 0.48 20.30 4.93
N THR A 258 -0.68 19.73 4.60
CA THR A 258 -1.25 19.65 3.25
C THR A 258 -2.68 20.23 3.26
N PRO A 259 -2.85 21.55 3.43
CA PRO A 259 -4.16 22.16 3.63
C PRO A 259 -5.13 22.00 2.45
N ASN A 260 -4.60 21.72 1.25
CA ASN A 260 -5.37 21.48 0.04
C ASN A 260 -5.38 20.00 -0.39
N GLY A 261 -4.84 19.10 0.42
CA GLY A 261 -4.57 17.72 0.06
C GLY A 261 -3.30 17.55 -0.77
N SER A 262 -2.89 16.30 -0.95
CA SER A 262 -1.74 15.94 -1.78
C SER A 262 -1.95 14.62 -2.51
N SER A 263 -1.26 14.46 -3.63
CA SER A 263 -1.31 13.22 -4.42
C SER A 263 -0.78 12.01 -3.65
N GLU A 264 0.19 12.20 -2.77
CA GLU A 264 0.78 11.14 -1.94
C GLU A 264 -0.24 10.54 -0.99
N SER A 265 -1.00 11.36 -0.25
CA SER A 265 -2.00 10.84 0.68
C SER A 265 -3.10 10.06 -0.06
N LEU A 266 -3.56 10.54 -1.22
CA LEU A 266 -4.48 9.79 -2.08
C LEU A 266 -3.87 8.45 -2.53
N ALA A 267 -2.63 8.48 -3.01
CA ALA A 267 -1.92 7.31 -3.48
C ALA A 267 -1.78 6.24 -2.38
N GLN A 268 -1.46 6.64 -1.15
CA GLN A 268 -1.35 5.72 -0.01
C GLN A 268 -2.70 5.07 0.31
N VAL A 269 -3.80 5.83 0.36
CA VAL A 269 -5.13 5.23 0.61
C VAL A 269 -5.54 4.28 -0.52
N ILE A 270 -5.21 4.59 -1.78
CA ILE A 270 -5.45 3.67 -2.91
C ILE A 270 -4.69 2.36 -2.73
N ILE A 271 -3.40 2.42 -2.37
CA ILE A 271 -2.56 1.23 -2.10
C ILE A 271 -3.17 0.41 -0.95
N ALA A 272 -3.58 1.07 0.13
CA ALA A 272 -4.19 0.42 1.30
C ALA A 272 -5.47 -0.33 0.93
N LEU A 273 -6.39 0.31 0.18
CA LEU A 273 -7.63 -0.32 -0.28
C LEU A 273 -7.35 -1.53 -1.18
N CYS A 274 -6.46 -1.40 -2.16
CA CYS A 274 -6.11 -2.51 -3.05
C CYS A 274 -5.47 -3.68 -2.27
N SER A 275 -4.65 -3.37 -1.25
CA SER A 275 -3.95 -4.37 -0.44
C SER A 275 -4.90 -5.30 0.32
N ILE A 276 -6.09 -4.81 0.70
CA ILE A 276 -7.15 -5.58 1.36
C ILE A 276 -8.28 -6.01 0.40
N GLY A 277 -8.07 -5.88 -0.92
CA GLY A 277 -9.02 -6.34 -1.94
C GLY A 277 -10.25 -5.45 -2.12
N LYS A 278 -10.17 -4.15 -1.80
CA LYS A 278 -11.22 -3.17 -2.07
C LYS A 278 -10.90 -2.35 -3.32
N ASP A 279 -11.90 -2.15 -4.18
CA ASP A 279 -11.77 -1.37 -5.41
C ASP A 279 -11.82 0.14 -5.09
N PRO A 280 -10.71 0.91 -5.24
CA PRO A 280 -10.70 2.35 -4.96
C PRO A 280 -11.55 3.18 -5.94
N ALA A 281 -11.90 2.63 -7.10
CA ALA A 281 -12.79 3.26 -8.07
C ALA A 281 -14.27 3.10 -7.71
N ASN A 282 -14.60 2.10 -6.89
CA ASN A 282 -15.96 1.73 -6.51
C ASN A 282 -16.08 1.48 -4.99
N CYS A 283 -15.55 2.43 -4.20
CA CYS A 283 -15.60 2.39 -2.74
C CYS A 283 -16.47 3.53 -2.23
N ASN A 284 -17.76 3.27 -1.99
CA ASN A 284 -18.76 4.31 -1.65
C ASN A 284 -18.36 5.14 -0.42
N GLU A 285 -17.65 4.55 0.56
CA GLU A 285 -17.18 5.30 1.73
C GLU A 285 -16.20 6.43 1.35
N PHE A 286 -15.53 6.32 0.21
CA PHE A 286 -14.51 7.26 -0.28
C PHE A 286 -14.97 8.12 -1.48
N ILE A 287 -16.24 8.00 -1.89
CA ILE A 287 -16.86 8.88 -2.88
C ILE A 287 -17.64 9.96 -2.12
N LYS A 288 -17.30 11.23 -2.36
CA LYS A 288 -17.87 12.38 -1.63
C LYS A 288 -18.83 13.19 -2.51
N ASP A 289 -19.25 14.37 -2.06
CA ASP A 289 -20.28 15.18 -2.73
C ASP A 289 -19.88 15.61 -4.15
N ASN A 290 -18.58 15.62 -4.46
CA ASN A 290 -18.05 15.89 -5.80
C ASN A 290 -18.25 14.73 -6.80
N GLY A 291 -18.68 13.55 -6.34
CA GLY A 291 -18.90 12.36 -7.16
C GLY A 291 -17.62 11.70 -7.70
N LYS A 292 -16.44 12.14 -7.26
CA LYS A 292 -15.14 11.61 -7.71
C LYS A 292 -14.67 10.52 -6.77
N ASN A 293 -14.14 9.43 -7.34
CA ASN A 293 -13.43 8.42 -6.56
C ASN A 293 -11.95 8.82 -6.37
N LEU A 294 -11.19 8.00 -5.63
CA LEU A 294 -9.79 8.33 -5.30
C LEU A 294 -8.88 8.35 -6.53
N LEU A 295 -9.14 7.52 -7.55
CA LEU A 295 -8.35 7.54 -8.79
C LEU A 295 -8.63 8.81 -9.61
N ASP A 296 -9.88 9.26 -9.66
CA ASP A 296 -10.21 10.54 -10.30
C ASP A 296 -9.47 11.70 -9.65
N LEU A 297 -9.47 11.74 -8.32
CA LEU A 297 -8.77 12.76 -7.56
C LEU A 297 -7.26 12.69 -7.77
N LEU A 298 -6.66 11.49 -7.74
CA LEU A 298 -5.22 11.32 -7.98
C LEU A 298 -4.81 11.77 -9.39
N LEU A 299 -5.62 11.44 -10.40
CA LEU A 299 -5.33 11.79 -11.79
C LEU A 299 -5.43 13.30 -12.07
N GLU A 300 -6.04 14.10 -11.18
CA GLU A 300 -6.00 15.57 -11.28
C GLU A 300 -4.64 16.16 -10.97
N TYR A 301 -3.76 15.41 -10.31
CA TYR A 301 -2.39 15.82 -10.04
C TYR A 301 -1.43 15.48 -11.18
N LYS A 302 -1.91 14.83 -12.26
CA LYS A 302 -1.09 14.46 -13.42
C LYS A 302 -0.54 15.72 -14.09
N THR A 303 0.78 15.78 -14.26
CA THR A 303 1.46 16.86 -14.97
C THR A 303 1.58 16.57 -16.47
N THR A 304 1.81 17.60 -17.28
CA THR A 304 1.90 17.47 -18.75
C THR A 304 3.09 16.65 -19.20
N ASP A 305 4.15 16.58 -18.41
CA ASP A 305 5.33 15.72 -18.60
C ASP A 305 5.09 14.26 -18.15
N GLY A 306 3.87 13.92 -17.71
CA GLY A 306 3.45 12.57 -17.38
C GLY A 306 3.77 12.12 -15.95
N GLY A 307 4.30 13.01 -15.11
CA GLY A 307 4.45 12.78 -13.68
C GLY A 307 3.24 13.22 -12.86
N PHE A 308 3.49 13.49 -11.58
CA PHE A 308 2.49 14.02 -10.64
C PHE A 308 3.06 15.17 -9.82
N GLU A 309 2.24 16.20 -9.61
CA GLU A 309 2.54 17.27 -8.67
C GLU A 309 2.16 16.89 -7.23
N HIS A 310 2.79 17.54 -6.25
CA HIS A 310 2.51 17.32 -4.83
C HIS A 310 1.15 17.88 -4.41
N ASP A 311 0.91 19.16 -4.71
CA ASP A 311 -0.32 19.89 -4.37
C ASP A 311 -0.93 20.54 -5.62
N LYS A 312 -2.25 20.78 -5.61
CA LYS A 312 -3.01 21.37 -6.75
C LYS A 312 -2.78 22.87 -6.94
N LYS A 313 -1.56 23.35 -6.80
CA LYS A 313 -1.25 24.78 -7.05
C LYS A 313 -1.32 25.15 -8.53
N ASN A 314 -1.69 24.20 -9.42
CA ASN A 314 -1.78 24.39 -10.87
C ASN A 314 -0.47 24.92 -11.45
N SER A 315 0.66 24.45 -10.93
CA SER A 315 1.99 24.83 -11.41
C SER A 315 2.53 23.87 -12.46
N ASP A 316 1.83 22.75 -12.70
CA ASP A 316 2.28 21.69 -13.61
C ASP A 316 3.71 21.22 -13.24
N GLN A 317 3.98 21.19 -11.93
CA GLN A 317 5.32 21.00 -11.40
C GLN A 317 5.45 19.57 -10.89
N LEU A 318 6.09 18.72 -11.70
CA LEU A 318 6.38 17.34 -11.32
C LEU A 318 7.19 17.33 -10.02
N ASN A 319 6.77 16.46 -9.10
CA ASN A 319 7.49 16.14 -7.88
C ASN A 319 7.88 14.66 -7.90
N GLY A 320 9.16 14.37 -7.71
CA GLY A 320 9.65 13.00 -7.82
C GLY A 320 9.04 12.02 -6.81
N PHE A 321 8.78 12.45 -5.58
CA PHE A 321 8.11 11.61 -4.58
C PHE A 321 6.63 11.41 -4.90
N ALA A 322 5.91 12.50 -5.22
CA ALA A 322 4.52 12.43 -5.67
C ALA A 322 4.36 11.46 -6.84
N THR A 323 5.25 11.57 -7.82
CA THR A 323 5.24 10.74 -9.03
C THR A 323 5.49 9.28 -8.72
N GLU A 324 6.51 8.97 -7.91
CA GLU A 324 6.80 7.59 -7.49
C GLU A 324 5.60 6.96 -6.76
N GLN A 325 5.03 7.67 -5.79
CA GLN A 325 3.91 7.14 -4.99
C GLN A 325 2.63 7.00 -5.82
N ALA A 326 2.34 7.97 -6.69
CA ALA A 326 1.22 7.89 -7.61
C ALA A 326 1.36 6.68 -8.55
N PHE A 327 2.54 6.47 -9.15
CA PHE A 327 2.79 5.27 -9.97
C PHE A 327 2.65 3.98 -9.16
N ARG A 328 3.10 3.95 -7.90
CA ARG A 328 2.90 2.81 -7.02
C ARG A 328 1.41 2.52 -6.80
N ALA A 329 0.60 3.54 -6.59
CA ALA A 329 -0.85 3.41 -6.45
C ALA A 329 -1.55 2.94 -7.73
N LEU A 330 -1.16 3.48 -8.89
CA LEU A 330 -1.69 3.03 -10.19
C LEU A 330 -1.32 1.57 -10.48
N SER A 331 -0.11 1.14 -10.10
CA SER A 331 0.29 -0.27 -10.19
C SER A 331 -0.54 -1.16 -9.26
N ALA A 332 -0.74 -0.74 -8.00
CA ALA A 332 -1.56 -1.47 -7.04
C ALA A 332 -2.98 -1.69 -7.57
N TYR A 333 -3.59 -0.63 -8.13
CA TYR A 333 -4.89 -0.73 -8.78
C TYR A 333 -4.89 -1.66 -9.99
N LYS A 334 -3.88 -1.56 -10.88
CA LYS A 334 -3.78 -2.42 -12.06
C LYS A 334 -3.63 -3.90 -11.69
N GLN A 335 -2.85 -4.20 -10.65
CA GLN A 335 -2.72 -5.56 -10.10
C GLN A 335 -4.04 -6.05 -9.49
N PHE A 336 -4.72 -5.19 -8.72
CA PHE A 336 -6.03 -5.50 -8.16
C PHE A 336 -7.05 -5.85 -9.27
N LYS A 337 -7.14 -5.04 -10.34
CA LYS A 337 -8.07 -5.29 -11.45
C LYS A 337 -7.69 -6.50 -12.32
N SER A 338 -6.43 -6.95 -12.29
CA SER A 338 -6.02 -8.20 -12.94
C SER A 338 -6.31 -9.46 -12.10
N GLY A 339 -6.89 -9.28 -10.90
CA GLY A 339 -7.21 -10.37 -9.97
C GLY A 339 -6.08 -10.71 -9.01
N LYS A 340 -4.94 -10.01 -9.08
CA LYS A 340 -3.88 -10.12 -8.07
C LYS A 340 -4.30 -9.31 -6.85
N VAL A 341 -4.91 -9.98 -5.88
CA VAL A 341 -5.31 -9.41 -4.60
C VAL A 341 -4.19 -9.59 -3.58
N GLY A 342 -3.87 -8.53 -2.84
CA GLY A 342 -2.84 -8.53 -1.81
C GLY A 342 -2.00 -7.25 -1.85
N SER A 343 -1.13 -7.10 -0.85
CA SER A 343 -0.25 -5.96 -0.72
C SER A 343 0.72 -5.86 -1.90
N ILE A 344 0.89 -4.67 -2.49
CA ILE A 344 1.91 -4.43 -3.54
C ILE A 344 3.33 -4.70 -3.01
N TYR A 345 3.50 -4.67 -1.69
CA TYR A 345 4.74 -5.00 -1.02
C TYR A 345 5.00 -6.51 -0.90
N PHE A 346 4.03 -7.39 -1.21
CA PHE A 346 4.24 -8.83 -1.32
C PHE A 346 4.78 -9.17 -2.70
N VAL A 347 6.11 -9.28 -2.80
CA VAL A 347 6.82 -9.26 -4.08
C VAL A 347 7.11 -10.67 -4.57
N LYS A 348 7.73 -11.52 -3.74
CA LYS A 348 8.25 -12.81 -4.18
C LYS A 348 8.58 -13.74 -3.03
N ASP A 349 8.23 -15.01 -3.13
CA ASP A 349 8.68 -16.01 -2.15
C ASP A 349 10.15 -16.41 -2.38
N PHE A 350 10.92 -16.40 -1.30
CA PHE A 350 12.28 -16.96 -1.24
C PHE A 350 12.26 -18.20 -0.36
N ASN A 351 12.10 -19.36 -1.01
CA ASN A 351 12.25 -20.66 -0.34
C ASN A 351 13.68 -20.89 0.17
#